data_AF-A0A7Y7C492-F1
#
_entry.id   AF-A0A7Y7C492-F1
#
_cell.length_a   1.000
_cell.length_b   1.000
_cell.length_c   1.000
_cell.angle_alpha   90.00
_cell.angle_beta   90.00
_cell.angle_gamma   90.00
#
_symmetry.space_group_name_H-M   'P 1'
#
loop_
_entity.id
_entity.type
_entity.pdbx_description
1 polymer ?
#
loop_
_entity_poly.entity_id
_entity_poly.type
_entity_poly.pdbx_seq_one_letter_code
_entity_poly.pdbx_strand_id
1 'polypeptide(L)' 'MTAETFHALQQVLERLGDPTLRPPESTDGLVARHVVPQHGLELEYAWDERSRTLTLLGLARVSSAP' A
#
# COMPACT_ATOMS: atom_id res chain seq x y z
N MET A 1 12.62 3.56 11.82
CA MET A 1 12.08 2.45 11.01
C MET A 1 13.12 1.35 10.98
N THR A 2 12.76 0.08 11.21
CA THR A 2 13.74 -1.04 11.18
C THR A 2 13.91 -1.56 9.76
N ALA A 3 15.02 -2.27 9.49
CA ALA A 3 15.25 -2.93 8.21
C ALA A 3 14.14 -3.95 7.88
N GLU A 4 13.67 -4.68 8.89
CA GLU A 4 12.54 -5.60 8.78
C GLU A 4 11.25 -4.87 8.36
N THR A 5 10.93 -3.74 9.01
CA THR A 5 9.76 -2.92 8.66
C THR A 5 9.84 -2.41 7.23
N PHE A 6 11.03 -2.00 6.78
CA PHE A 6 11.25 -1.56 5.41
C PHE A 6 11.05 -2.69 4.41
N HIS A 7 11.58 -3.89 4.69
CA HIS A 7 11.41 -5.04 3.81
C HIS A 7 9.93 -5.45 3.67
N ALA A 8 9.18 -5.45 4.77
CA ALA A 8 7.74 -5.70 4.73
C ALA A 8 6.98 -4.65 3.91
N LEU A 9 7.37 -3.37 4.01
CA LEU A 9 6.81 -2.32 3.17
C LEU A 9 7.09 -2.55 1.68
N GLN A 10 8.31 -2.97 1.32
CA GLN A 10 8.64 -3.30 -0.07
C GLN A 10 7.74 -4.43 -0.61
N GLN A 11 7.59 -5.52 0.13
CA GLN A 11 6.73 -6.64 -0.26
C GLN A 11 5.26 -6.23 -0.43
N VAL A 12 4.76 -5.32 0.42
CA VAL A 12 3.41 -4.78 0.31
C VAL A 12 3.27 -3.92 -0.96
N LEU A 13 4.21 -3.02 -1.21
CA LEU A 13 4.19 -2.15 -2.39
C LEU A 13 4.28 -2.94 -3.69
N GLU A 14 5.12 -3.98 -3.74
CA GLU A 14 5.23 -4.90 -4.88
C GLU A 14 3.88 -5.59 -5.15
N ARG A 15 3.21 -6.10 -4.10
CA ARG A 15 1.91 -6.75 -4.23
C ARG A 15 0.81 -5.79 -4.68
N LEU A 16 0.79 -4.56 -4.14
CA LEU A 16 -0.20 -3.55 -4.52
C LEU A 16 0.02 -3.03 -5.95
N GLY A 17 1.28 -2.98 -6.38
CA GLY A 17 1.68 -2.62 -7.74
C GLY A 17 1.42 -3.70 -8.77
N ASP A 18 1.19 -4.96 -8.36
CA ASP A 18 0.93 -6.08 -9.25
C ASP A 18 -0.47 -5.99 -9.88
N PRO A 19 -0.59 -5.75 -11.21
CA PRO A 19 -1.88 -5.63 -11.87
C PRO A 19 -2.63 -6.96 -11.97
N THR A 20 -1.96 -8.11 -11.80
CA THR A 20 -2.59 -9.44 -11.86
C THR A 20 -3.32 -9.80 -10.57
N LEU A 21 -2.94 -9.16 -9.45
CA LEU A 21 -3.51 -9.40 -8.13
C LEU A 21 -4.61 -8.40 -7.77
N ARG A 22 -4.81 -7.35 -8.56
CA ARG A 22 -5.82 -6.33 -8.25
C ARG A 22 -7.18 -6.68 -8.82
N PRO A 23 -8.27 -6.49 -8.03
CA PRO A 23 -9.61 -6.66 -8.54
C PRO A 23 -9.88 -5.63 -9.65
N PRO A 24 -10.61 -6.02 -10.71
CA PRO A 24 -10.85 -5.19 -11.89
C PRO A 24 -11.64 -3.90 -11.58
N GLU A 25 -12.26 -3.81 -10.41
CA GLU A 25 -13.05 -2.65 -9.96
C GLU A 25 -12.24 -1.65 -9.12
N SER A 26 -10.93 -1.85 -8.96
CA SER A 26 -10.04 -0.88 -8.31
C SER A 26 -10.10 0.44 -9.08
N THR A 27 -10.87 1.39 -8.57
CA THR A 27 -11.25 2.59 -9.32
C THR A 27 -10.02 3.45 -9.59
N ASP A 28 -9.68 3.57 -10.87
CA ASP A 28 -8.55 4.36 -11.37
C ASP A 28 -8.56 5.78 -10.79
N GLY A 29 -7.46 6.20 -10.16
CA GLY A 29 -7.34 7.52 -9.54
C GLY A 29 -7.98 7.72 -8.16
N LEU A 30 -8.62 6.70 -7.55
CA LEU A 30 -9.06 6.80 -6.16
C LEU A 30 -7.92 6.53 -5.16
N VAL A 31 -7.95 7.29 -4.06
CA VAL A 31 -7.07 7.07 -2.90
C VAL A 31 -7.53 5.82 -2.15
N ALA A 32 -6.62 4.86 -2.01
CA ALA A 32 -6.82 3.62 -1.29
C ALA A 32 -5.93 3.55 -0.04
N ARG A 33 -6.34 2.74 0.94
CA ARG A 33 -5.59 2.50 2.19
C ARG A 33 -5.29 1.03 2.38
N HIS A 34 -4.07 0.72 2.83
CA HIS A 34 -3.65 -0.64 3.16
C HIS A 34 -2.99 -0.67 4.54
N VAL A 35 -3.56 -1.46 5.46
CA VAL A 35 -3.01 -1.66 6.80
C VAL A 35 -2.01 -2.81 6.76
N VAL A 36 -0.87 -2.64 7.42
CA VAL A 36 0.15 -3.66 7.69
C VAL A 36 0.19 -3.90 9.20
N PRO A 37 -0.72 -4.74 9.75
CA PRO A 37 -0.97 -4.82 11.18
C PRO A 37 0.26 -5.27 11.97
N GLN A 38 1.04 -6.19 11.39
CA GLN A 38 2.26 -6.74 11.99
C GLN A 38 3.32 -5.67 12.30
N HIS A 39 3.28 -4.54 11.59
CA HIS A 39 4.22 -3.43 11.77
C HIS A 39 3.55 -2.15 12.28
N GLY A 40 2.24 -2.17 12.56
CA GLY A 40 1.48 -0.99 13.00
C GLY A 40 1.57 0.16 11.99
N LEU A 41 1.43 -0.16 10.70
CA LEU A 41 1.52 0.80 9.60
C LEU A 41 0.24 0.84 8.79
N GLU A 42 -0.06 2.01 8.25
CA GLU A 42 -1.07 2.22 7.22
C GLU A 42 -0.44 2.99 6.06
N LEU A 43 -0.68 2.50 4.84
CA LEU A 43 -0.25 3.12 3.60
C LEU A 43 -1.46 3.76 2.94
N GLU A 44 -1.32 5.00 2.52
CA GLU A 44 -2.25 5.67 1.62
C GLU A 44 -1.61 5.74 0.23
N TYR A 45 -2.30 5.28 -0.80
CA TYR A 45 -1.75 5.19 -2.15
C TYR A 45 -2.83 5.46 -3.20
N ALA A 46 -2.39 5.83 -4.41
CA ALA A 46 -3.24 5.89 -5.59
C ALA A 46 -2.66 5.01 -6.68
N TRP A 47 -3.53 4.44 -7.49
CA TRP A 47 -3.16 3.75 -8.71
C TRP A 47 -3.62 4.52 -9.93
N ASP A 48 -2.73 4.61 -10.92
CA ASP A 48 -3.04 5.07 -12.26
C ASP A 48 -2.92 3.90 -13.24
N GLU A 49 -4.05 3.47 -13.79
CA GLU A 49 -4.12 2.35 -14.74
C GLU A 49 -3.49 2.71 -16.09
N ARG A 50 -3.54 3.98 -16.49
CA ARG A 50 -3.00 4.42 -17.79
C ARG A 50 -1.48 4.31 -17.81
N SER A 51 -0.83 4.68 -16.71
CA SER A 51 0.62 4.60 -16.57
C SER A 51 1.11 3.32 -15.88
N ARG A 52 0.19 2.49 -15.36
CA ARG A 52 0.49 1.34 -14.49
C ARG A 52 1.39 1.71 -13.32
N THR A 53 1.10 2.86 -12.70
CA THR A 53 1.93 3.42 -11.63
C THR A 53 1.18 3.39 -10.32
N LEU A 54 1.82 2.83 -9.28
CA LEU A 54 1.40 2.98 -7.90
C LEU A 54 2.14 4.17 -7.29
N THR A 55 1.39 5.16 -6.83
CA THR A 55 1.93 6.32 -6.13
C THR A 55 1.63 6.18 -4.64
N LEU A 56 2.68 6.07 -3.83
CA LEU A 56 2.54 6.16 -2.37
C LEU A 56 2.31 7.62 -1.98
N LEU A 57 1.17 7.91 -1.37
CA LEU A 57 0.74 9.25 -0.96
C LEU A 57 1.07 9.52 0.51
N GLY A 58 0.97 8.49 1.36
CA GLY A 58 1.18 8.62 2.79
C GLY A 58 1.60 7.31 3.44
N LEU A 59 2.39 7.43 4.51
CA LEU A 59 2.76 6.34 5.39
C LEU A 59 2.57 6.80 6.84
N ALA A 60 1.63 6.20 7.54
CA ALA A 60 1.29 6.52 8.92
C ALA A 60 1.57 5.34 9.85
N ARG A 61 1.92 5.65 11.10
CA ARG A 61 1.87 4.69 12.20
C ARG A 61 0.44 4.63 12.70
N VAL A 62 -0.15 3.44 12.69
CA VAL A 62 -1.43 3.20 13.35
C VAL A 62 -1.16 2.50 14.66
N SER A 63 -1.63 3.08 15.75
CA SER A 63 -1.66 2.40 17.05
C SER A 63 -2.55 1.19 16.91
N SER A 64 -1.96 0.00 16.98
CA SER A 64 -2.67 -1.24 17.27
C SER A 64 -3.19 -1.13 18.70
N ALA A 65 -4.25 -0.35 18.92
CA ALA A 65 -4.94 -0.36 20.20
C ALA A 65 -5.66 -1.71 20.33
N PRO A 66 -5.55 -2.39 21.49
CA PRO A 66 -6.24 -3.65 21.76
C PRO A 66 -7.77 -3.49 21.79
#